data_AF-A0A939AKU3-F1
#
_entry.id   AF-A0A939AKU3-F1
#
_cell.length_a   1.000
_cell.length_b   1.000
_cell.length_c   1.000
_cell.angle_alpha   90.00
_cell.angle_beta   90.00
_cell.angle_gamma   90.00
#
_symmetry.space_group_name_H-M   'P 1'
#
loop_
_entity.id
_entity.type
_entity.pdbx_description
1 polymer ?
#
loop_
_entity_poly.entity_id
_entity_poly.type
_entity_poly.pdbx_seq_one_letter_code
_entity_poly.pdbx_strand_id
1 'polypeptide(L)' 'VQERLDNLARKTVNGRVGTPEEIAQAIYFLADNEQSSFMTGQAMIVDGGATARLSTE' A
#
# COMPACT_ATOMS: atom_id res chain seq x y z
N VAL A 1 -17.62 13.30 -2.09
CA VAL A 1 -16.55 12.33 -2.46
C VAL A 1 -15.19 12.83 -2.04
N GLN A 2 -14.82 14.07 -2.39
CA GLN A 2 -13.55 14.67 -1.99
C GLN A 2 -13.27 14.59 -0.49
N GLU A 3 -14.21 15.05 0.35
CA GLU A 3 -14.07 14.98 1.81
C GLU A 3 -13.82 13.57 2.34
N ARG A 4 -14.43 12.55 1.72
CA ARG A 4 -14.18 11.14 2.08
C ARG A 4 -12.76 10.71 1.73
N LEU A 5 -12.24 11.12 0.58
CA LEU A 5 -10.87 10.83 0.16
C LEU A 5 -9.86 11.54 1.05
N ASP A 6 -10.12 12.80 1.40
CA ASP A 6 -9.26 13.58 2.30
C ASP A 6 -9.22 12.94 3.70
N ASN A 7 -10.36 12.45 4.21
CA ASN A 7 -10.41 11.74 5.48
C ASN A 7 -9.65 10.41 5.45
N LEU A 8 -9.65 9.68 4.32
CA LEU A 8 -8.85 8.47 4.16
C LEU A 8 -7.35 8.80 4.06
N ALA A 9 -7.00 9.82 3.29
CA ALA A 9 -5.63 10.30 3.12
C ALA A 9 -4.97 10.67 4.46
N ARG A 10 -5.71 11.30 5.38
CA ARG A 10 -5.22 11.64 6.72
C ARG A 10 -4.84 10.44 7.58
N LYS A 11 -5.34 9.25 7.28
CA LYS A 11 -5.03 8.01 8.01
C LYS A 11 -3.78 7.30 7.49
N THR A 12 -3.19 7.77 6.40
CA THR A 12 -1.95 7.22 5.85
C THR A 12 -0.77 8.12 6.20
N VAL A 13 0.46 7.59 6.15
CA VAL A 13 1.68 8.43 6.30
C VAL A 13 1.87 9.28 5.05
N ASN A 14 1.58 8.72 3.89
CA ASN A 14 1.73 9.40 2.60
C ASN A 14 0.76 10.59 2.42
N GLY A 15 -0.27 10.73 3.26
CA GLY A 15 -1.17 11.88 3.23
C GLY A 15 -2.03 11.95 1.96
N ARG A 16 -2.18 10.83 1.25
CA ARG A 16 -3.03 10.69 0.05
C ARG A 16 -3.62 9.29 -0.05
N VAL A 17 -4.66 9.17 -0.87
CA VAL A 17 -5.18 7.88 -1.32
C VAL A 17 -4.32 7.39 -2.48
N GLY A 18 -3.96 6.10 -2.44
CA GLY A 18 -3.23 5.45 -3.53
C GLY A 18 -4.10 5.26 -4.78
N THR A 19 -3.46 5.06 -5.93
CA THR A 19 -4.17 4.70 -7.17
C THR A 19 -4.16 3.19 -7.39
N PRO A 20 -5.11 2.64 -8.17
CA PRO A 20 -5.11 1.22 -8.52
C PRO A 20 -3.80 0.75 -9.17
N GLU A 21 -3.15 1.60 -9.95
CA GLU A 21 -1.89 1.30 -10.65
C GLU A 21 -0.75 1.03 -9.67
N GLU A 22 -0.74 1.72 -8.52
CA GLU A 22 0.27 1.50 -7.47
C GLU A 22 0.13 0.11 -6.84
N ILE A 23 -1.11 -0.38 -6.71
CA ILE A 23 -1.37 -1.76 -6.27
C ILE A 23 -1.00 -2.76 -7.36
N ALA A 24 -1.32 -2.45 -8.62
CA ALA A 24 -0.99 -3.30 -9.76
C ALA A 24 0.53 -3.50 -9.91
N GLN A 25 1.34 -2.47 -9.66
CA GLN A 25 2.79 -2.59 -9.68
C GLN A 25 3.33 -3.52 -8.58
N ALA A 26 2.77 -3.48 -7.38
CA ALA A 26 3.14 -4.40 -6.31
C ALA A 26 2.77 -5.86 -6.64
N ILE A 27 1.58 -6.06 -7.24
CA ILE A 27 1.16 -7.37 -7.74
C ILE A 27 2.12 -7.86 -8.83
N TYR A 28 2.44 -7.00 -9.79
CA TYR A 28 3.37 -7.31 -10.88
C TYR A 28 4.74 -7.72 -10.34
N PHE A 29 5.28 -6.98 -9.37
CA PHE A 29 6.53 -7.33 -8.71
C PHE A 29 6.48 -8.71 -8.06
N LEU A 30 5.40 -9.06 -7.35
CA LEU A 30 5.25 -10.39 -6.73
C LEU A 30 5.01 -11.52 -7.73
N ALA A 31 4.49 -11.20 -8.92
CA ALA A 31 4.30 -12.17 -10.01
C ALA A 31 5.57 -12.36 -10.84
N ASP A 32 6.55 -11.46 -10.72
CA ASP A 32 7.82 -11.52 -11.43
C ASP A 32 8.77 -12.49 -10.71
N ASN A 33 8.98 -13.64 -11.34
CA ASN A 33 9.79 -14.73 -10.77
C ASN A 33 11.27 -14.37 -10.58
N GLU A 34 11.79 -13.34 -11.27
CA GLU A 34 13.16 -12.90 -11.07
C GLU A 34 13.23 -11.89 -9.92
N GLN A 35 12.36 -10.88 -9.93
CA GLN A 35 12.35 -9.79 -8.95
C GLN A 35 11.96 -10.25 -7.54
N SER A 36 11.05 -11.21 -7.42
CA SER A 36 10.61 -11.74 -6.12
C SER A 36 11.01 -13.21 -5.90
N SER A 37 12.07 -13.68 -6.56
CA SER A 37 12.53 -15.10 -6.58
C SER A 37 12.69 -15.77 -5.21
N PHE A 38 12.93 -15.00 -4.15
CA PHE A 38 13.13 -15.51 -2.78
C PHE A 38 12.01 -15.13 -1.80
N MET A 39 10.95 -14.49 -2.28
CA MET A 39 9.83 -14.04 -1.45
C MET A 39 8.71 -15.08 -1.45
N THR A 40 8.51 -15.74 -0.31
CA THR A 40 7.41 -16.69 -0.14
C THR A 40 6.91 -16.69 1.31
N GLY A 41 5.61 -16.93 1.50
CA GLY A 41 4.97 -17.00 2.82
C GLY A 41 4.89 -15.68 3.60
N GLN A 42 5.18 -14.54 2.97
CA GLN A 42 5.16 -13.22 3.62
C GLN A 42 4.04 -12.34 3.05
N ALA A 43 3.47 -11.48 3.88
CA ALA A 43 2.54 -10.44 3.46
C ALA A 43 3.31 -9.17 3.05
N MET A 44 3.03 -8.64 1.87
CA MET A 44 3.49 -7.32 1.44
C MET A 44 2.41 -6.28 1.71
N ILE A 45 2.70 -5.32 2.60
CA ILE A 45 1.76 -4.24 2.94
C ILE A 45 1.94 -3.07 1.97
N VAL A 46 0.86 -2.68 1.29
CA VAL A 46 0.83 -1.58 0.31
C VAL A 46 -0.37 -0.68 0.60
N ASP A 47 -0.28 0.14 1.65
CA ASP A 47 -1.41 0.90 2.19
C ASP A 47 -1.11 2.39 2.44
N GLY A 48 -0.02 2.90 1.84
CA GLY A 48 0.43 4.28 2.04
C GLY A 48 0.90 4.58 3.48
N GLY A 49 1.17 3.56 4.29
CA GLY A 49 1.60 3.68 5.68
C GLY A 49 0.44 3.73 6.69
N ALA A 50 -0.78 3.36 6.30
CA ALA A 50 -1.92 3.32 7.22
C ALA A 50 -1.65 2.41 8.44
N THR A 51 -1.13 1.20 8.19
CA THR A 51 -0.78 0.22 9.23
C THR A 51 0.24 0.79 10.23
N ALA A 52 1.25 1.51 9.74
CA ALA A 52 2.28 2.11 10.60
C ALA A 52 1.73 3.24 11.47
N ARG A 53 0.88 4.10 10.89
CA ARG A 53 0.30 5.25 11.60
C ARG A 53 -0.72 4.83 12.66
N LEU A 54 -1.60 3.90 12.32
CA LEU A 54 -2.62 3.38 13.23
C LEU A 54 -2.03 2.54 14.38
N SER A 55 -0.81 2.02 14.23
CA SER A 55 -0.10 1.32 15.32
C SER A 55 0.45 2.28 16.39
N THR A 56 0.41 3.61 16.14
CA THR A 56 0.94 4.64 17.05
C THR A 56 -0.14 5.55 17.64
N GLU A 57 -1.40 5.37 17.24
CA GLU A 57 -2.60 5.98 17.85
C GLU A 57 -3.23 5.01 18.86
#